data_AF-A0A9W8B8L1-F1
#
_entry.id   AF-A0A9W8B8L1-F1
#
_cell.length_a   1.000
_cell.length_b   1.000
_cell.length_c   1.000
_cell.angle_alpha   90.00
_cell.angle_beta   90.00
_cell.angle_gamma   90.00
#
_symmetry.space_group_name_H-M   'P 1'
#
loop_
_entity.id
_entity.type
_entity.pdbx_description
1 polymer ?
#
loop_
_entity_poly.entity_id
_entity_poly.type
_entity_poly.pdbx_seq_one_letter_code
_entity_poly.pdbx_strand_id
1 'polypeptide(L)'
;FSVVFVADVAIDGQRAIAYAAQAAGVPVNVAGSTELSDFSLMPTYRGSSSLQIAVTTNGVAPRVASRLLKEIVGKLPSDLESRLVDVARLNRVAHEATSQRDEALAKLCSEPGDSGIDFSVPADISSAATVAETPTSAQSSPGSVVSEYQPPAPLLALADLSASTAQLEQTTDVQIALSYIAHALSDLCFVYSAPEQELGRAVLAWSRRAERNAYGEWVSALRMETRAGAGHALWGALSSGSAVSAIASAASLPYMLPVLSELVARRQPLVVHAAAQSLSDANSAAHTDFSDILVAQQSQAVFLISSSAQEAHDVSLVAHAVSQAASVPVVHVTNGAPSADDTMLVRMAGHQVLTSYVEAVVKGASELKGDPAAAIQLAFDQFKRAFGRTYRAFEYSGSPVAETVFVSLGETATRAQTLLPKLLAECDTGVLNVRALRPWSIGGFVSSLPATTKRVIVLGATKGGDSSLGVLLSDVALSVLIGRHSTAVQVRSANVCGADQRTFDNAIREALSLGTLVAEAAADAEIATETTVA
;
A
#
# COMPACT_ATOMS: atom_id res chain seq x y z
N PHE A 1 30.81 8.59 -1.50
CA PHE A 1 31.36 7.98 -0.27
C PHE A 1 30.84 8.79 0.89
N SER A 2 30.10 8.18 1.81
CA SER A 2 29.53 8.87 2.96
C SER A 2 30.24 8.36 4.21
N VAL A 3 31.00 9.24 4.87
CA VAL A 3 31.67 8.95 6.15
C VAL A 3 30.85 9.63 7.23
N VAL A 4 30.37 8.87 8.21
CA VAL A 4 29.55 9.38 9.32
C VAL A 4 30.29 9.14 10.63
N PHE A 5 30.46 10.20 11.41
CA PHE A 5 31.07 10.17 12.74
C PHE A 5 29.97 10.19 13.80
N VAL A 6 30.10 9.34 14.83
CA VAL A 6 29.18 9.30 15.98
C VAL A 6 29.98 9.63 17.23
N ALA A 7 29.56 10.67 17.96
CA ALA A 7 30.10 11.00 19.28
C ALA A 7 29.00 10.79 20.34
N ASP A 8 29.38 10.16 21.45
CA ASP A 8 28.50 9.84 22.56
C ASP A 8 28.13 11.10 23.36
N VAL A 9 26.86 11.50 23.26
CA VAL A 9 26.23 12.54 24.08
C VAL A 9 25.03 11.90 24.79
N ALA A 10 24.59 12.47 25.92
CA ALA A 10 23.33 12.08 26.55
C ALA A 10 22.17 12.03 25.53
N ILE A 11 21.15 11.19 25.77
CA ILE A 11 20.03 10.92 24.83
C ILE A 11 19.42 12.18 24.21
N ASP A 12 19.28 13.25 24.99
CA ASP A 12 18.73 14.52 24.50
C ASP A 12 19.66 15.21 23.49
N GLY A 13 20.98 15.09 23.68
CA GLY A 13 21.99 15.56 22.73
C GLY A 13 22.06 14.70 21.46
N GLN A 14 21.88 13.38 21.58
CA GLN A 14 21.78 12.48 20.41
C GLN A 14 20.57 12.84 19.54
N ARG A 15 19.43 13.14 20.17
CA ARG A 15 18.22 13.63 19.50
C ARG A 15 18.45 14.96 18.81
N ALA A 16 19.02 15.94 19.51
CA ALA A 16 19.27 17.26 18.94
C ALA A 16 20.19 17.21 17.71
N ILE A 17 21.27 16.41 17.76
CA ILE A 17 22.19 16.23 16.64
C ILE A 17 21.53 15.49 15.48
N ALA A 18 20.77 14.42 15.76
CA ALA A 18 20.03 13.69 14.73
C ALA A 18 19.02 14.58 14.01
N TYR A 19 18.24 15.37 14.76
CA TYR A 19 17.27 16.30 14.18
C TYR A 19 17.92 17.45 13.41
N ALA A 20 19.04 18.00 13.89
CA ALA A 20 19.78 19.02 13.16
C ALA A 20 20.39 18.47 11.85
N ALA A 21 20.91 17.25 11.86
CA ALA A 21 21.44 16.58 10.68
C ALA A 21 20.32 16.30 9.65
N GLN A 22 19.18 15.80 10.11
CA GLN A 22 18.01 15.53 9.27
C GLN A 22 17.43 16.83 8.67
N ALA A 23 17.35 17.90 9.44
CA ALA A 23 16.91 19.21 8.96
C ALA A 23 17.86 19.79 7.89
N ALA A 24 19.15 19.45 7.95
CA ALA A 24 20.16 19.82 6.96
C ALA A 24 20.27 18.83 5.78
N GLY A 25 19.43 17.78 5.74
CA GLY A 25 19.48 16.75 4.70
C GLY A 25 20.73 15.85 4.77
N VAL A 26 21.39 15.79 5.92
CA VAL A 26 22.59 14.97 6.16
C VAL A 26 22.15 13.64 6.78
N PRO A 27 22.37 12.49 6.12
CA PRO A 27 21.98 11.18 6.64
C PRO A 27 22.72 10.86 7.95
N VAL A 28 21.98 10.51 9.01
CA VAL A 28 22.54 10.23 10.35
C VAL A 28 22.32 8.78 10.79
N ASN A 29 23.29 8.20 11.49
CA ASN A 29 23.16 6.89 12.14
C ASN A 29 23.63 6.99 13.61
N VAL A 30 22.70 6.89 14.55
CA VAL A 30 22.95 6.93 15.99
C VAL A 30 23.08 5.51 16.52
N ALA A 31 24.29 5.15 16.97
CA ALA A 31 24.58 3.81 17.44
C ALA A 31 23.75 3.44 18.68
N GLY A 32 23.03 2.31 18.61
CA GLY A 32 22.18 1.82 19.71
C GLY A 32 20.78 2.41 19.77
N SER A 33 20.47 3.40 18.94
CA SER A 33 19.17 4.08 18.90
C SER A 33 18.62 4.09 17.48
N THR A 34 18.05 2.96 17.05
CA THR A 34 17.51 2.78 15.68
C THR A 34 16.43 3.81 15.33
N GLU A 35 15.73 4.32 16.35
CA GLU A 35 14.70 5.36 16.22
C GLU A 35 15.23 6.73 15.78
N LEU A 36 16.53 6.98 15.98
CA LEU A 36 17.21 8.24 15.67
C LEU A 36 18.12 8.14 14.43
N SER A 37 18.11 6.99 13.75
CA SER A 37 18.94 6.72 12.57
C SER A 37 18.11 6.74 11.28
N ASP A 38 18.60 7.42 10.25
CA ASP A 38 18.04 7.35 8.89
C ASP A 38 18.40 6.02 8.21
N PHE A 39 19.49 5.40 8.64
CA PHE A 39 19.95 4.10 8.18
C PHE A 39 20.72 3.39 9.29
N SER A 40 20.57 2.07 9.38
CA SER A 40 21.22 1.27 10.42
C SER A 40 22.53 0.67 9.89
N LEU A 41 23.67 1.23 10.29
CA LEU A 41 24.97 0.57 10.16
C LEU A 41 25.47 0.14 11.54
N MET A 42 25.79 -1.14 11.69
CA MET A 42 26.50 -1.63 12.86
C MET A 42 27.92 -1.03 12.89
N PRO A 43 28.37 -0.45 14.02
CA PRO A 43 29.72 0.11 14.12
C PRO A 43 30.75 -1.01 13.98
N THR A 44 31.56 -0.94 12.91
CA THR A 44 32.55 -2.00 12.59
C THR A 44 33.89 -1.78 13.29
N TYR A 45 34.11 -0.61 13.90
CA TYR A 45 35.24 -0.30 14.78
C TYR A 45 34.75 0.32 16.10
N ARG A 46 35.25 -0.20 17.22
CA ARG A 46 35.07 0.37 18.57
C ARG A 46 36.45 0.70 19.12
N GLY A 47 36.73 1.99 19.33
CA GLY A 47 37.88 2.42 20.13
C GLY A 47 37.68 2.12 21.61
N SER A 48 38.74 2.23 22.41
CA SER A 48 38.80 1.83 23.82
C SER A 48 37.92 2.68 24.76
N SER A 49 37.44 3.84 24.31
CA SER A 49 36.88 4.86 25.20
C SER A 49 35.53 5.44 24.73
N SER A 50 35.33 5.78 23.44
CA SER A 50 34.02 6.28 22.96
C SER A 50 33.85 6.52 21.43
N LEU A 51 34.90 6.49 20.61
CA LEU A 51 34.81 6.78 19.18
C LEU A 51 34.38 5.55 18.35
N GLN A 52 33.35 5.72 17.51
CA GLN A 52 32.88 4.69 16.57
C GLN A 52 32.86 5.21 15.14
N ILE A 53 33.36 4.40 14.20
CA ILE A 53 33.45 4.75 12.78
C ILE A 53 32.88 3.59 11.95
N ALA A 54 32.00 3.91 10.99
CA ALA A 54 31.43 2.96 10.04
C ALA A 54 31.63 3.45 8.59
N VAL A 55 31.93 2.54 7.68
CA VAL A 55 32.11 2.81 6.23
C VAL A 55 31.32 1.76 5.44
N THR A 56 30.44 2.20 4.54
CA THR A 56 29.64 1.31 3.67
C THR A 56 29.85 1.61 2.19
N THR A 57 29.69 0.58 1.35
CA THR A 57 29.74 0.66 -0.12
C THR A 57 28.47 0.12 -0.77
N ASN A 58 27.31 0.28 -0.11
CA ASN A 58 26.01 -0.27 -0.54
C ASN A 58 26.04 -1.79 -0.84
N GLY A 59 26.92 -2.53 -0.15
CA GLY A 59 27.04 -3.99 -0.29
C GLY A 59 27.84 -4.49 -1.50
N VAL A 60 28.20 -3.62 -2.45
CA VAL A 60 28.79 -4.03 -3.74
C VAL A 60 30.31 -4.26 -3.66
N ALA A 61 31.00 -3.70 -2.65
CA ALA A 61 32.47 -3.78 -2.56
C ALA A 61 33.00 -3.82 -1.10
N PRO A 62 32.83 -4.94 -0.38
CA PRO A 62 33.22 -5.04 1.04
C PRO A 62 34.73 -4.94 1.28
N ARG A 63 35.56 -5.36 0.31
CA ARG A 63 37.03 -5.23 0.39
C ARG A 63 37.52 -3.78 0.29
N VAL A 64 36.79 -2.95 -0.46
CA VAL A 64 37.10 -1.53 -0.64
C VAL A 64 36.69 -0.74 0.61
N ALA A 65 35.51 -1.03 1.18
CA ALA A 65 35.06 -0.47 2.45
C ALA A 65 36.08 -0.70 3.58
N SER A 66 36.60 -1.93 3.69
CA SER A 66 37.62 -2.28 4.69
C SER A 66 38.98 -1.59 4.48
N ARG A 67 39.39 -1.32 3.23
CA ARG A 67 40.62 -0.57 2.95
C ARG A 67 40.48 0.91 3.31
N LEU A 68 39.37 1.53 2.89
CA LEU A 68 39.05 2.92 3.22
C LEU A 68 38.98 3.13 4.73
N LEU A 69 38.35 2.20 5.46
CA LEU A 69 38.28 2.26 6.92
C LEU A 69 39.67 2.28 7.58
N LYS A 70 40.59 1.41 7.14
CA LYS A 70 41.96 1.36 7.67
C LYS A 70 42.73 2.64 7.37
N GLU A 71 42.51 3.24 6.21
CA GLU A 71 43.19 4.49 5.84
C GLU A 71 42.65 5.69 6.61
N ILE A 72 41.33 5.75 6.84
CA ILE A 72 40.69 6.80 7.65
C ILE A 72 41.17 6.72 9.10
N VAL A 73 41.12 5.54 9.72
CA VAL A 73 41.58 5.35 11.10
C VAL A 73 43.07 5.67 11.24
N GLY A 74 43.90 5.29 10.25
CA GLY A 74 45.33 5.57 10.25
C GLY A 74 45.72 7.05 10.12
N LYS A 75 44.80 7.93 9.71
CA LYS A 75 45.04 9.37 9.55
C LYS A 75 44.40 10.23 10.66
N LEU A 76 43.67 9.63 11.60
CA LEU A 76 43.07 10.39 12.71
C LEU A 76 44.14 10.82 13.74
N PRO A 77 44.05 12.04 14.31
CA PRO A 77 44.94 12.48 15.38
C PRO A 77 44.83 11.58 16.62
N SER A 78 45.95 11.23 17.23
CA SER A 78 45.99 10.36 18.41
C SER A 78 45.39 10.98 19.67
N ASP A 79 45.18 12.30 19.70
CA ASP A 79 44.59 13.06 20.80
C ASP A 79 43.11 13.44 20.56
N LEU A 80 42.49 12.94 19.48
CA LEU A 80 41.10 13.26 19.14
C LEU A 80 40.11 12.84 20.24
N GLU A 81 40.35 11.69 20.87
CA GLU A 81 39.47 11.16 21.92
C GLU A 81 39.44 12.06 23.17
N SER A 82 40.58 12.59 23.61
CA SER A 82 40.62 13.47 24.79
C SER A 82 39.93 14.80 24.52
N ARG A 83 40.10 15.36 23.31
CA ARG A 83 39.46 16.62 22.91
C ARG A 83 37.95 16.51 22.81
N LEU A 84 37.42 15.36 22.39
CA LEU A 84 35.97 15.13 22.33
C LEU A 84 35.34 15.10 23.72
N VAL A 85 36.03 14.55 24.72
CA VAL A 85 35.60 14.55 26.12
C VAL A 85 35.55 15.96 26.70
N ASP A 86 36.55 16.80 26.38
CA ASP A 86 36.58 18.19 26.84
C ASP A 86 35.45 19.04 26.25
N VAL A 87 35.10 18.84 24.98
CA VAL A 87 33.98 19.52 24.32
C VAL A 87 32.63 19.09 24.91
N ALA A 88 32.45 17.78 25.18
CA ALA A 88 31.23 17.28 25.83
C ALA A 88 31.06 17.87 27.24
N ARG A 89 32.15 18.02 27.99
CA ARG A 89 32.16 18.66 29.31
C ARG A 89 31.76 20.15 29.22
N LEU A 90 32.32 20.88 28.26
CA LEU A 90 31.98 22.29 28.00
C LEU A 90 30.51 22.50 27.62
N ASN A 91 29.94 21.62 26.79
CA ASN A 91 28.53 21.69 26.40
C ASN A 91 27.59 21.45 27.58
N ARG A 92 27.94 20.56 28.50
CA ARG A 92 27.14 20.29 29.71
C ARG A 92 27.08 21.52 30.63
N VAL A 93 28.22 22.18 30.82
CA VAL A 93 28.31 23.43 31.58
C VAL A 93 27.51 24.57 30.91
N ALA A 94 27.55 24.66 29.58
CA ALA A 94 26.76 25.65 28.83
C ALA A 94 25.24 25.41 28.98
N HIS A 95 24.80 24.16 28.97
CA HIS A 95 23.38 23.81 29.14
C HIS A 95 22.87 24.14 30.54
N GLU A 96 23.64 23.83 31.58
CA GLU A 96 23.32 24.17 32.97
C GLU A 96 23.21 25.69 33.19
N ALA A 97 24.07 26.47 32.53
CA ALA A 97 23.99 27.94 32.54
C ALA A 97 22.78 28.50 31.78
N THR A 98 22.22 27.76 30.80
CA THR A 98 21.06 28.18 30.00
C THR A 98 19.75 27.93 30.75
N SER A 99 19.62 26.80 31.46
CA SER A 99 18.46 26.51 32.32
C SER A 99 18.28 27.53 33.46
N GLN A 100 19.39 28.01 34.04
CA GLN A 100 19.32 29.06 35.08
C GLN A 100 18.87 30.42 34.51
N ARG A 101 19.08 30.65 33.21
CA ARG A 101 18.66 31.89 32.53
C ARG A 101 17.16 31.90 32.25
N ASP A 102 16.58 30.75 31.91
CA ASP A 102 15.14 30.62 31.61
C ASP A 102 14.28 30.69 32.88
N GLU A 103 14.77 30.17 34.03
CA GLU A 103 14.13 30.40 35.34
C GLU A 103 14.18 31.85 35.81
N ALA A 104 15.26 32.57 35.49
CA ALA A 104 15.39 34.01 35.79
C ALA A 104 14.47 34.87 34.89
N LEU A 105 14.33 34.50 33.61
CA LEU A 105 13.42 35.14 32.65
C LEU A 105 11.94 34.93 33.00
N ALA A 106 11.56 33.73 33.46
CA ALA A 106 10.19 33.44 33.90
C ALA A 106 9.75 34.29 35.12
N LYS A 107 10.70 34.68 35.98
CA LYS A 107 10.46 35.60 37.10
C LYS A 107 10.41 37.07 36.69
N LEU A 108 11.03 37.45 35.57
CA LEU A 108 11.02 38.81 35.03
C LEU A 108 9.76 39.09 34.19
N CYS A 109 9.15 38.06 33.59
CA CYS A 109 7.94 38.19 32.77
C CYS A 109 6.63 38.30 33.58
N SER A 110 6.67 38.33 34.92
CA SER A 110 5.49 38.42 35.80
C SER A 110 5.29 39.80 36.46
N GLU A 111 6.10 40.82 36.14
CA GLU A 111 5.87 42.20 36.57
C GLU A 111 5.37 43.10 35.42
N PRO A 112 4.45 44.06 35.65
CA PRO A 112 3.89 44.91 34.60
C PRO A 112 4.67 46.22 34.38
N GLY A 113 4.88 46.59 33.10
CA GLY A 113 5.43 47.87 32.61
C GLY A 113 6.92 47.77 32.20
N ASP A 114 7.44 48.38 31.13
CA ASP A 114 7.06 49.60 30.43
C ASP A 114 7.55 49.56 28.95
N SER A 115 6.89 50.35 28.12
CA SER A 115 7.04 50.51 26.68
C SER A 115 8.39 51.07 26.22
N GLY A 116 8.96 50.47 25.17
CA GLY A 116 9.89 51.16 24.24
C GLY A 116 11.15 50.41 23.85
N ILE A 117 11.07 49.47 22.89
CA ILE A 117 12.22 49.09 22.05
C ILE A 117 11.73 48.76 20.63
N ASP A 118 12.37 49.38 19.64
CA ASP A 118 12.08 49.33 18.20
C ASP A 118 12.63 48.05 17.53
N PHE A 119 11.84 47.43 16.63
CA PHE A 119 12.19 46.22 15.90
C PHE A 119 12.41 46.54 14.42
N SER A 120 13.65 46.89 14.05
CA SER A 120 14.07 46.95 12.65
C SER A 120 15.27 46.05 12.38
N VAL A 121 15.19 45.25 11.31
CA VAL A 121 16.22 44.31 10.85
C VAL A 121 17.03 44.97 9.73
N PRO A 122 18.39 44.95 9.76
CA PRO A 122 19.19 45.46 8.66
C PRO A 122 19.16 44.50 7.47
N ALA A 123 18.88 45.06 6.29
CA ALA A 123 19.02 44.41 5.01
C ALA A 123 20.51 44.22 4.67
N ASP A 124 20.93 42.98 4.41
CA ASP A 124 22.00 42.67 3.45
C ASP A 124 22.08 41.15 3.20
N ILE A 125 21.38 40.71 2.15
CA ILE A 125 21.63 39.46 1.44
C ILE A 125 21.79 39.84 -0.04
N SER A 126 23.03 39.94 -0.55
CA SER A 126 23.30 39.72 -1.98
C SER A 126 24.79 39.50 -2.26
N SER A 127 25.15 38.31 -2.74
CA SER A 127 26.31 37.91 -3.58
C SER A 127 26.66 36.46 -3.24
N ALA A 128 26.84 35.49 -4.13
CA ALA A 128 27.04 35.44 -5.57
C ALA A 128 26.62 34.01 -6.01
N ALA A 129 25.80 33.84 -7.04
CA ALA A 129 26.16 33.65 -8.45
C ALA A 129 25.91 32.20 -8.94
N THR A 130 24.86 32.11 -9.75
CA THR A 130 24.59 31.18 -10.86
C THR A 130 25.83 30.62 -11.57
N VAL A 131 25.84 29.30 -11.81
CA VAL A 131 26.47 28.69 -13.00
C VAL A 131 25.53 27.63 -13.55
N ALA A 132 25.04 27.89 -14.77
CA ALA A 132 24.31 26.96 -15.62
C ALA A 132 25.27 26.19 -16.55
N GLU A 133 24.74 25.12 -17.11
CA GLU A 133 25.30 23.93 -17.75
C GLU A 133 26.25 24.10 -18.95
N THR A 134 26.98 23.00 -19.27
CA THR A 134 26.98 22.44 -20.64
C THR A 134 27.40 20.95 -20.64
N PRO A 135 26.79 20.10 -21.48
CA PRO A 135 27.01 18.65 -21.52
C PRO A 135 28.09 18.26 -22.55
N THR A 136 28.94 17.29 -22.21
CA THR A 136 29.93 16.71 -23.15
C THR A 136 29.52 15.29 -23.54
N SER A 137 29.47 15.07 -24.85
CA SER A 137 29.06 13.84 -25.54
C SER A 137 30.11 12.70 -25.56
N ALA A 138 29.57 11.48 -25.72
CA ALA A 138 30.18 10.21 -26.20
C ALA A 138 30.70 9.28 -25.06
N GLN A 139 30.29 8.02 -24.90
CA GLN A 139 30.08 6.95 -25.89
C GLN A 139 29.17 5.84 -25.32
N SER A 140 28.35 5.24 -26.19
CA SER A 140 27.35 4.21 -25.90
C SER A 140 27.94 2.80 -25.84
N SER A 141 27.66 2.06 -24.77
CA SER A 141 27.69 0.59 -24.71
C SER A 141 26.26 0.05 -24.65
N PRO A 142 25.92 -1.04 -25.37
CA PRO A 142 24.55 -1.55 -25.42
C PRO A 142 24.26 -2.47 -24.22
N GLY A 143 23.13 -2.24 -23.53
CA GLY A 143 22.43 -3.33 -22.81
C GLY A 143 22.24 -3.22 -21.29
N SER A 144 22.26 -2.05 -20.66
CA SER A 144 21.68 -1.89 -19.31
C SER A 144 20.61 -0.81 -19.35
N VAL A 145 19.34 -1.21 -19.28
CA VAL A 145 18.26 -0.28 -18.92
C VAL A 145 18.46 0.04 -17.45
N VAL A 146 19.22 1.11 -17.18
CA VAL A 146 19.21 1.75 -15.87
C VAL A 146 17.81 2.31 -15.73
N SER A 147 16.97 1.70 -14.90
CA SER A 147 15.72 2.31 -14.47
C SER A 147 16.08 3.65 -13.85
N GLU A 148 15.71 4.75 -14.49
CA GLU A 148 15.90 6.08 -13.94
C GLU A 148 15.21 6.11 -12.56
N TYR A 149 15.96 6.48 -11.52
CA TYR A 149 15.40 6.68 -10.20
C TYR A 149 14.48 7.90 -10.26
N GLN A 150 13.17 7.66 -10.30
CA GLN A 150 12.18 8.71 -10.28
C GLN A 150 11.83 9.02 -8.82
N PRO A 151 12.00 10.26 -8.34
CA PRO A 151 11.68 10.61 -6.97
C PRO A 151 10.18 10.39 -6.71
N PRO A 152 9.80 9.85 -5.54
CA PRO A 152 8.40 9.57 -5.24
C PRO A 152 7.57 10.86 -5.23
N ALA A 153 6.30 10.76 -5.65
CA ALA A 153 5.38 11.89 -5.74
C ALA A 153 5.35 12.73 -4.45
N PRO A 154 5.11 14.06 -4.52
CA PRO A 154 5.01 14.88 -3.32
C PRO A 154 3.88 14.36 -2.40
N LEU A 155 4.13 14.39 -1.09
CA LEU A 155 3.13 13.97 -0.10
C LEU A 155 1.94 14.92 -0.12
N LEU A 156 0.74 14.34 -0.06
CA LEU A 156 -0.49 15.10 0.06
C LEU A 156 -0.56 15.83 1.41
N ALA A 157 -0.91 17.12 1.36
CA ALA A 157 -1.13 17.94 2.55
C ALA A 157 -2.54 17.66 3.10
N LEU A 158 -2.63 17.16 4.33
CA LEU A 158 -3.91 16.79 4.95
C LEU A 158 -4.72 17.99 5.43
N ALA A 159 -4.10 19.15 5.63
CA ALA A 159 -4.75 20.33 6.20
C ALA A 159 -6.02 20.76 5.42
N ASP A 160 -5.98 20.69 4.09
CA ASP A 160 -7.12 21.08 3.25
C ASP A 160 -8.26 20.06 3.33
N LEU A 161 -7.93 18.77 3.43
CA LEU A 161 -8.91 17.68 3.50
C LEU A 161 -9.53 17.51 4.89
N SER A 162 -8.76 17.79 5.95
CA SER A 162 -9.24 17.72 7.32
C SER A 162 -10.23 18.83 7.64
N ALA A 163 -10.04 20.02 7.05
CA ALA A 163 -10.94 21.16 7.19
C ALA A 163 -12.13 21.15 6.22
N SER A 164 -12.05 20.40 5.11
CA SER A 164 -13.07 20.41 4.07
C SER A 164 -14.32 19.61 4.43
N THR A 165 -15.49 20.21 4.20
CA THR A 165 -16.80 19.56 4.28
C THR A 165 -17.26 19.01 2.93
N ALA A 166 -16.43 19.09 1.90
CA ALA A 166 -16.74 18.74 0.51
C ALA A 166 -15.69 17.80 -0.09
N GLN A 167 -15.98 17.30 -1.30
CA GLN A 167 -15.00 16.58 -2.09
C GLN A 167 -14.02 17.58 -2.73
N LEU A 168 -12.73 17.29 -2.64
CA LEU A 168 -11.66 18.06 -3.27
C LEU A 168 -11.03 17.22 -4.38
N GLU A 169 -10.80 17.83 -5.54
CA GLU A 169 -10.07 17.19 -6.64
C GLU A 169 -8.58 17.35 -6.41
N GLN A 170 -7.88 16.23 -6.30
CA GLN A 170 -6.44 16.18 -6.03
C GLN A 170 -5.77 15.18 -6.95
N THR A 171 -4.66 15.59 -7.56
CA THR A 171 -3.82 14.71 -8.37
C THR A 171 -3.04 13.80 -7.43
N THR A 172 -3.33 12.51 -7.47
CA THR A 172 -2.77 11.55 -6.51
C THR A 172 -2.66 10.15 -7.12
N ASP A 173 -1.95 9.27 -6.42
CA ASP A 173 -1.78 7.87 -6.78
C ASP A 173 -2.65 6.96 -5.89
N VAL A 174 -2.69 5.67 -6.23
CA VAL A 174 -3.43 4.63 -5.49
C VAL A 174 -3.00 4.55 -4.02
N GLN A 175 -1.71 4.63 -3.73
CA GLN A 175 -1.14 4.44 -2.40
C GLN A 175 -1.44 5.62 -1.47
N ILE A 176 -1.40 6.85 -1.97
CA ILE A 176 -1.76 8.04 -1.21
C ILE A 176 -3.27 8.06 -0.97
N ALA A 177 -4.08 7.78 -2.00
CA ALA A 177 -5.54 7.72 -1.90
C ALA A 177 -6.02 6.72 -0.82
N LEU A 178 -5.47 5.51 -0.81
CA LEU A 178 -5.81 4.51 0.23
C LEU A 178 -5.22 4.87 1.59
N SER A 179 -3.99 5.40 1.64
CA SER A 179 -3.33 5.77 2.90
C SER A 179 -4.12 6.87 3.60
N TYR A 180 -4.70 7.80 2.84
CA TYR A 180 -5.56 8.86 3.37
C TYR A 180 -6.76 8.27 4.12
N ILE A 181 -7.48 7.32 3.50
CA ILE A 181 -8.63 6.68 4.16
C ILE A 181 -8.20 5.85 5.37
N ALA A 182 -7.10 5.08 5.25
CA ALA A 182 -6.57 4.30 6.36
C ALA A 182 -6.20 5.19 7.56
N HIS A 183 -5.56 6.34 7.31
CA HIS A 183 -5.23 7.35 8.32
C HIS A 183 -6.49 8.00 8.90
N ALA A 184 -7.45 8.37 8.05
CA ALA A 184 -8.65 9.09 8.48
C ALA A 184 -9.58 8.24 9.36
N LEU A 185 -9.60 6.91 9.18
CA LEU A 185 -10.56 6.00 9.83
C LEU A 185 -9.96 5.08 10.90
N SER A 186 -8.68 5.23 11.22
CA SER A 186 -7.97 4.36 12.18
C SER A 186 -7.15 5.18 13.18
N ASP A 187 -6.94 4.62 14.37
CA ASP A 187 -6.04 5.18 15.40
C ASP A 187 -4.65 4.55 15.29
N LEU A 188 -4.59 3.30 14.85
CA LEU A 188 -3.35 2.55 14.67
C LEU A 188 -3.31 1.93 13.27
N CYS A 189 -2.24 2.21 12.53
CA CYS A 189 -2.00 1.66 11.20
C CYS A 189 -0.69 0.89 11.15
N PHE A 190 -0.75 -0.41 10.88
CA PHE A 190 0.45 -1.21 10.67
C PHE A 190 0.84 -1.27 9.19
N VAL A 191 2.13 -1.15 8.89
CA VAL A 191 2.66 -1.15 7.52
C VAL A 191 3.56 -2.37 7.31
N TYR A 192 3.04 -3.37 6.60
CA TYR A 192 3.74 -4.60 6.22
C TYR A 192 4.26 -4.49 4.78
N SER A 193 5.33 -3.72 4.62
CA SER A 193 5.96 -3.48 3.32
C SER A 193 7.27 -4.24 3.19
N ALA A 194 7.47 -4.91 2.05
CA ALA A 194 8.79 -5.46 1.72
C ALA A 194 9.84 -4.33 1.65
N PRO A 195 11.14 -4.63 1.84
CA PRO A 195 12.20 -3.62 1.78
C PRO A 195 12.23 -2.85 0.45
N GLU A 196 11.91 -3.54 -0.66
CA GLU A 196 11.91 -2.99 -2.01
C GLU A 196 10.64 -2.17 -2.33
N GLN A 197 9.63 -2.20 -1.45
CA GLN A 197 8.37 -1.48 -1.62
C GLN A 197 8.26 -0.29 -0.65
N GLU A 198 7.71 0.82 -1.14
CA GLU A 198 7.41 2.01 -0.33
C GLU A 198 5.92 2.10 0.06
N LEU A 199 5.28 0.97 0.42
CA LEU A 199 3.90 0.99 0.88
C LEU A 199 3.77 1.79 2.19
N GLY A 200 2.67 2.52 2.34
CA GLY A 200 2.36 3.25 3.57
C GLY A 200 3.29 4.44 3.87
N ARG A 201 4.09 4.91 2.90
CA ARG A 201 4.96 6.09 3.06
C ARG A 201 4.19 7.32 3.57
N ALA A 202 3.00 7.57 3.02
CA ALA A 202 2.17 8.70 3.39
C ALA A 202 1.66 8.61 4.84
N VAL A 203 1.09 7.47 5.24
CA VAL A 203 0.58 7.30 6.61
C VAL A 203 1.70 7.36 7.66
N LEU A 204 2.90 6.81 7.35
CA LEU A 204 4.07 6.94 8.20
C LEU A 204 4.51 8.39 8.36
N ALA A 205 4.49 9.17 7.27
CA ALA A 205 4.86 10.58 7.31
C ALA A 205 3.85 11.43 8.10
N TRP A 206 2.55 11.20 7.92
CA TRP A 206 1.49 11.91 8.66
C TRP A 206 1.51 11.56 10.15
N SER A 207 1.77 10.30 10.50
CA SER A 207 1.95 9.90 11.90
C SER A 207 3.13 10.63 12.56
N ARG A 208 4.28 10.79 11.88
CA ARG A 208 5.44 11.55 12.40
C ARG A 208 5.15 13.04 12.59
N ARG A 209 4.25 13.60 11.78
CA ARG A 209 3.78 14.99 11.89
C ARG A 209 2.68 15.15 12.95
N ALA A 210 2.28 14.07 13.61
CA ALA A 210 1.19 14.04 14.56
C ALA A 210 -0.13 14.58 13.94
N GLU A 211 -0.40 14.20 12.70
CA GLU A 211 -1.68 14.53 12.06
C GLU A 211 -2.81 13.72 12.71
N ARG A 212 -3.97 14.35 12.85
CA ARG A 212 -5.16 13.74 13.47
C ARG A 212 -6.06 13.10 12.42
N ASN A 213 -6.71 12.00 12.81
CA ASN A 213 -7.69 11.33 11.98
C ASN A 213 -9.02 12.10 11.93
N ALA A 214 -10.01 11.55 11.20
CA ALA A 214 -11.31 12.19 11.03
C ALA A 214 -12.15 12.26 12.32
N TYR A 215 -11.80 11.47 13.33
CA TYR A 215 -12.41 11.50 14.66
C TYR A 215 -11.67 12.42 15.63
N GLY A 216 -10.59 13.09 15.18
CA GLY A 216 -9.78 13.98 16.01
C GLY A 216 -8.78 13.26 16.90
N GLU A 217 -8.57 11.95 16.73
CA GLU A 217 -7.61 11.15 17.47
C GLU A 217 -6.23 11.15 16.79
N TRP A 218 -5.18 10.86 17.56
CA TRP A 218 -3.82 10.77 17.03
C TRP A 218 -3.59 9.42 16.37
N VAL A 219 -2.98 9.44 15.17
CA VAL A 219 -2.69 8.20 14.44
C VAL A 219 -1.26 7.75 14.67
N SER A 220 -1.10 6.54 15.20
CA SER A 220 0.19 5.86 15.26
C SER A 220 0.35 4.93 14.05
N ALA A 221 1.43 5.11 13.29
CA ALA A 221 1.77 4.24 12.18
C ALA A 221 3.07 3.49 12.46
N LEU A 222 3.04 2.16 12.39
CA LEU A 222 4.19 1.30 12.74
C LEU A 222 4.58 0.42 11.56
N ARG A 223 5.84 0.49 11.14
CA ARG A 223 6.37 -0.43 10.13
C ARG A 223 6.63 -1.79 10.78
N MET A 224 6.15 -2.83 10.13
CA MET A 224 6.19 -4.21 10.60
C MET A 224 6.90 -5.12 9.58
N GLU A 225 7.35 -6.25 10.08
CA GLU A 225 7.97 -7.31 9.28
C GLU A 225 6.91 -8.18 8.59
N THR A 226 7.16 -8.58 7.34
CA THR A 226 6.21 -9.31 6.48
C THR A 226 6.27 -10.84 6.62
N ARG A 227 6.61 -11.35 7.81
CA ARG A 227 6.86 -12.78 8.07
C ARG A 227 5.88 -13.40 9.07
N ALA A 228 6.07 -14.67 9.39
CA ALA A 228 5.28 -15.37 10.40
C ALA A 228 5.15 -14.53 11.68
N GLY A 229 3.91 -14.35 12.15
CA GLY A 229 3.59 -13.45 13.27
C GLY A 229 3.08 -12.08 12.84
N ALA A 230 3.16 -11.71 11.55
CA ALA A 230 2.71 -10.42 11.03
C ALA A 230 1.30 -10.04 11.55
N GLY A 231 0.34 -10.96 11.48
CA GLY A 231 -1.03 -10.70 11.94
C GLY A 231 -1.21 -10.51 13.45
N HIS A 232 -0.32 -11.03 14.31
CA HIS A 232 -0.57 -11.05 15.77
C HIS A 232 -0.56 -9.65 16.39
N ALA A 233 0.24 -8.72 15.85
CA ALA A 233 0.23 -7.34 16.30
C ALA A 233 -1.13 -6.66 16.05
N LEU A 234 -1.77 -6.96 14.91
CA LEU A 234 -3.12 -6.48 14.59
C LEU A 234 -4.12 -6.97 15.62
N TRP A 235 -4.08 -8.27 15.94
CA TRP A 235 -5.00 -8.86 16.91
C TRP A 235 -4.78 -8.32 18.33
N GLY A 236 -3.53 -8.16 18.75
CA GLY A 236 -3.19 -7.53 20.03
C GLY A 236 -3.74 -6.11 20.14
N ALA A 237 -3.61 -5.31 19.07
CA ALA A 237 -4.15 -3.95 19.03
C ALA A 237 -5.68 -3.90 18.98
N LEU A 238 -6.33 -4.80 18.24
CA LEU A 238 -7.80 -4.88 18.24
C LEU A 238 -8.34 -5.25 19.63
N SER A 239 -7.57 -6.01 20.40
CA SER A 239 -7.93 -6.38 21.77
C SER A 239 -7.88 -5.20 22.75
N SER A 240 -7.18 -4.10 22.42
CA SER A 240 -7.20 -2.86 23.23
C SER A 240 -8.39 -1.95 22.91
N GLY A 241 -9.19 -2.28 21.89
CA GLY A 241 -10.36 -1.49 21.48
C GLY A 241 -10.06 -0.32 20.55
N SER A 242 -8.83 -0.21 20.05
CA SER A 242 -8.45 0.82 19.06
C SER A 242 -9.01 0.50 17.68
N ALA A 243 -9.27 1.53 16.85
CA ALA A 243 -9.55 1.33 15.44
C ALA A 243 -8.26 0.99 14.69
N VAL A 244 -8.15 -0.23 14.17
CA VAL A 244 -6.90 -0.74 13.56
C VAL A 244 -7.08 -0.97 12.06
N SER A 245 -6.10 -0.49 11.28
CA SER A 245 -5.93 -0.85 9.88
C SER A 245 -4.53 -1.37 9.59
N ALA A 246 -4.35 -2.00 8.44
CA ALA A 246 -3.05 -2.36 7.91
C ALA A 246 -2.91 -1.96 6.45
N ILE A 247 -1.71 -1.56 6.05
CA ILE A 247 -1.28 -1.47 4.65
C ILE A 247 -0.22 -2.55 4.47
N ALA A 248 -0.42 -3.44 3.50
CA ALA A 248 0.34 -4.66 3.40
C ALA A 248 0.64 -5.03 1.94
N SER A 249 1.77 -5.69 1.72
CA SER A 249 2.00 -6.42 0.48
C SER A 249 1.14 -7.68 0.44
N ALA A 250 0.59 -8.04 -0.72
CA ALA A 250 -0.20 -9.27 -0.88
C ALA A 250 0.55 -10.52 -0.40
N ALA A 251 1.87 -10.56 -0.60
CA ALA A 251 2.75 -11.63 -0.12
C ALA A 251 2.74 -11.85 1.40
N SER A 252 2.26 -10.87 2.18
CA SER A 252 2.13 -11.01 3.63
C SER A 252 0.81 -11.67 4.06
N LEU A 253 -0.22 -11.68 3.20
CA LEU A 253 -1.54 -12.20 3.52
C LEU A 253 -1.55 -13.69 3.88
N PRO A 254 -0.81 -14.59 3.20
CA PRO A 254 -0.75 -16.00 3.59
C PRO A 254 -0.26 -16.20 5.03
N TYR A 255 0.65 -15.34 5.51
CA TYR A 255 1.12 -15.37 6.90
C TYR A 255 0.13 -14.78 7.91
N MET A 256 -0.85 -13.99 7.44
CA MET A 256 -1.95 -13.45 8.24
C MET A 256 -3.18 -14.37 8.26
N LEU A 257 -3.25 -15.38 7.38
CA LEU A 257 -4.42 -16.25 7.20
C LEU A 257 -4.99 -16.78 8.54
N PRO A 258 -4.20 -17.37 9.46
CA PRO A 258 -4.76 -17.89 10.71
C PRO A 258 -5.37 -16.80 11.60
N VAL A 259 -4.76 -15.61 11.60
CA VAL A 259 -5.26 -14.47 12.38
C VAL A 259 -6.53 -13.93 11.76
N LEU A 260 -6.59 -13.78 10.44
CA LEU A 260 -7.80 -13.31 9.76
C LEU A 260 -8.98 -14.24 10.01
N SER A 261 -8.79 -15.57 9.94
CA SER A 261 -9.83 -16.55 10.26
C SER A 261 -10.34 -16.42 11.70
N GLU A 262 -9.44 -16.20 12.67
CA GLU A 262 -9.81 -16.01 14.07
C GLU A 262 -10.58 -14.69 14.28
N LEU A 263 -10.20 -13.62 13.57
CA LEU A 263 -10.92 -12.34 13.61
C LEU A 263 -12.33 -12.45 13.01
N VAL A 264 -12.52 -13.25 11.93
CA VAL A 264 -13.86 -13.58 11.42
C VAL A 264 -14.67 -14.32 12.48
N ALA A 265 -14.10 -15.35 13.10
CA ALA A 265 -14.79 -16.14 14.12
C ALA A 265 -15.19 -15.30 15.34
N ARG A 266 -14.36 -14.32 15.72
CA ARG A 266 -14.61 -13.39 16.84
C ARG A 266 -15.45 -12.18 16.47
N ARG A 267 -15.82 -12.04 15.20
CA ARG A 267 -16.50 -10.85 14.66
C ARG A 267 -15.78 -9.54 15.03
N GLN A 268 -14.49 -9.46 14.74
CA GLN A 268 -13.71 -8.25 14.98
C GLN A 268 -13.51 -7.45 13.68
N PRO A 269 -13.80 -6.13 13.69
CA PRO A 269 -13.57 -5.28 12.52
C PRO A 269 -12.07 -5.03 12.34
N LEU A 270 -11.58 -5.31 11.16
CA LEU A 270 -10.22 -4.99 10.70
C LEU A 270 -10.28 -4.64 9.22
N VAL A 271 -9.45 -3.70 8.77
CA VAL A 271 -9.22 -3.47 7.33
C VAL A 271 -7.75 -3.66 7.00
N VAL A 272 -7.47 -4.54 6.03
CA VAL A 272 -6.14 -4.74 5.45
C VAL A 272 -6.17 -4.28 4.01
N HIS A 273 -5.45 -3.20 3.70
CA HIS A 273 -5.21 -2.74 2.35
C HIS A 273 -4.02 -3.51 1.76
N ALA A 274 -4.28 -4.42 0.85
CA ALA A 274 -3.29 -5.32 0.26
C ALA A 274 -2.95 -4.91 -1.18
N ALA A 275 -1.69 -4.54 -1.41
CA ALA A 275 -1.19 -4.28 -2.75
C ALA A 275 -0.86 -5.60 -3.46
N ALA A 276 -1.58 -5.89 -4.55
CA ALA A 276 -1.45 -7.10 -5.37
C ALA A 276 -0.17 -7.08 -6.24
N GLN A 277 1.00 -6.85 -5.65
CA GLN A 277 2.26 -6.73 -6.38
C GLN A 277 3.08 -8.02 -6.29
N SER A 278 3.53 -8.50 -7.45
CA SER A 278 4.60 -9.48 -7.52
C SER A 278 5.97 -8.82 -7.36
N LEU A 279 6.75 -9.29 -6.39
CA LEU A 279 8.20 -9.14 -6.38
C LEU A 279 8.79 -10.34 -7.14
N SER A 280 9.05 -10.19 -8.44
CA SER A 280 9.87 -11.15 -9.20
C SER A 280 11.27 -10.58 -9.41
N ASP A 281 12.23 -11.46 -9.68
CA ASP A 281 13.68 -11.24 -9.71
C ASP A 281 14.12 -9.85 -10.19
N ALA A 282 15.20 -9.35 -9.58
CA ALA A 282 15.78 -8.00 -9.58
C ALA A 282 15.84 -7.17 -10.88
N ASN A 283 15.37 -7.68 -12.02
CA ASN A 283 15.37 -7.06 -13.34
C ASN A 283 13.99 -6.98 -14.05
N SER A 284 12.88 -7.48 -13.48
CA SER A 284 11.55 -7.32 -14.09
C SER A 284 10.78 -6.15 -13.50
N ALA A 285 10.09 -5.36 -14.34
CA ALA A 285 9.10 -4.41 -13.86
C ALA A 285 8.12 -5.09 -12.91
N ALA A 286 7.68 -4.38 -11.87
CA ALA A 286 6.69 -4.94 -10.97
C ALA A 286 5.35 -5.06 -11.70
N HIS A 287 4.68 -6.19 -11.54
CA HIS A 287 3.40 -6.49 -12.18
C HIS A 287 2.37 -6.90 -11.12
N THR A 288 1.11 -6.71 -11.45
CA THR A 288 0.00 -7.18 -10.63
C THR A 288 -0.06 -8.71 -10.61
N ASP A 289 -0.14 -9.29 -9.41
CA ASP A 289 -0.24 -10.73 -9.15
C ASP A 289 -1.24 -10.99 -8.01
N PHE A 290 -2.27 -11.78 -8.33
CA PHE A 290 -3.34 -12.13 -7.40
C PHE A 290 -3.12 -13.47 -6.68
N SER A 291 -2.00 -14.17 -6.92
CA SER A 291 -1.77 -15.52 -6.38
C SER A 291 -1.94 -15.58 -4.85
N ASP A 292 -1.28 -14.67 -4.12
CA ASP A 292 -1.34 -14.63 -2.66
C ASP A 292 -2.73 -14.22 -2.14
N ILE A 293 -3.44 -13.38 -2.89
CA ILE A 293 -4.80 -12.95 -2.58
C ILE A 293 -5.79 -14.11 -2.72
N LEU A 294 -5.69 -14.89 -3.81
CA LEU A 294 -6.53 -16.06 -4.03
C LEU A 294 -6.31 -17.13 -2.95
N VAL A 295 -5.07 -17.30 -2.49
CA VAL A 295 -4.76 -18.17 -1.33
C VAL A 295 -5.40 -17.62 -0.05
N ALA A 296 -5.27 -16.31 0.20
CA ALA A 296 -5.76 -15.67 1.42
C ALA A 296 -7.30 -15.69 1.57
N GLN A 297 -8.06 -15.93 0.49
CA GLN A 297 -9.53 -16.02 0.53
C GLN A 297 -10.05 -17.10 1.49
N GLN A 298 -9.25 -18.12 1.78
CA GLN A 298 -9.61 -19.19 2.73
C GLN A 298 -9.83 -18.66 4.16
N SER A 299 -9.38 -17.43 4.45
CA SER A 299 -9.62 -16.77 5.74
C SER A 299 -11.08 -16.46 6.03
N GLN A 300 -11.97 -16.56 5.03
CA GLN A 300 -13.38 -16.15 5.11
C GLN A 300 -13.60 -14.65 5.38
N ALA A 301 -12.54 -13.84 5.35
CA ALA A 301 -12.65 -12.40 5.36
C ALA A 301 -13.41 -11.91 4.11
N VAL A 302 -13.90 -10.68 4.16
CA VAL A 302 -14.45 -10.01 2.98
C VAL A 302 -13.31 -9.57 2.08
N PHE A 303 -13.43 -9.77 0.77
CA PHE A 303 -12.43 -9.30 -0.21
C PHE A 303 -13.08 -8.34 -1.20
N LEU A 304 -12.63 -7.08 -1.16
CA LEU A 304 -13.04 -6.03 -2.09
C LEU A 304 -11.86 -5.64 -2.98
N ILE A 305 -12.09 -5.38 -4.26
CA ILE A 305 -11.04 -5.08 -5.24
C ILE A 305 -11.29 -3.72 -5.90
N SER A 306 -10.26 -2.89 -5.93
CA SER A 306 -10.21 -1.65 -6.72
C SER A 306 -9.15 -1.74 -7.83
N SER A 307 -9.37 -0.98 -8.91
CA SER A 307 -8.54 -1.02 -10.12
C SER A 307 -7.97 0.35 -10.53
N SER A 308 -8.34 1.43 -9.85
CA SER A 308 -7.86 2.80 -10.13
C SER A 308 -7.64 3.56 -8.82
N ALA A 309 -6.93 4.69 -8.84
CA ALA A 309 -6.74 5.51 -7.63
C ALA A 309 -8.07 6.08 -7.10
N GLN A 310 -9.00 6.43 -8.00
CA GLN A 310 -10.33 6.86 -7.58
C GLN A 310 -11.10 5.75 -6.88
N GLU A 311 -11.07 4.54 -7.43
CA GLU A 311 -11.68 3.38 -6.80
C GLU A 311 -10.95 2.97 -5.53
N ALA A 312 -9.63 3.15 -5.44
CA ALA A 312 -8.87 2.85 -4.24
C ALA A 312 -9.30 3.74 -3.08
N HIS A 313 -9.54 5.03 -3.32
CA HIS A 313 -10.16 5.92 -2.34
C HIS A 313 -11.56 5.41 -1.95
N ASP A 314 -12.43 5.20 -2.94
CA ASP A 314 -13.84 4.91 -2.73
C ASP A 314 -14.08 3.55 -2.05
N VAL A 315 -13.42 2.50 -2.54
CA VAL A 315 -13.52 1.13 -2.03
C VAL A 315 -12.79 1.00 -0.69
N SER A 316 -11.73 1.77 -0.42
CA SER A 316 -11.16 1.82 0.94
C SER A 316 -12.19 2.32 1.95
N LEU A 317 -12.93 3.39 1.61
CA LEU A 317 -13.98 3.91 2.48
C LEU A 317 -15.10 2.89 2.67
N VAL A 318 -15.53 2.22 1.59
CA VAL A 318 -16.49 1.10 1.66
C VAL A 318 -15.96 -0.02 2.55
N ALA A 319 -14.69 -0.40 2.43
CA ALA A 319 -14.10 -1.49 3.21
C ALA A 319 -14.14 -1.21 4.72
N HIS A 320 -13.80 0.00 5.14
CA HIS A 320 -13.92 0.42 6.55
C HIS A 320 -15.36 0.41 7.04
N ALA A 321 -16.29 0.95 6.24
CA ALA A 321 -17.71 0.94 6.60
C ALA A 321 -18.28 -0.49 6.70
N VAL A 322 -17.96 -1.38 5.75
CA VAL A 322 -18.39 -2.79 5.76
C VAL A 322 -17.78 -3.55 6.93
N SER A 323 -16.50 -3.33 7.22
CA SER A 323 -15.79 -3.98 8.33
C SER A 323 -16.47 -3.69 9.67
N GLN A 324 -16.80 -2.41 9.91
CA GLN A 324 -17.51 -2.00 11.12
C GLN A 324 -18.97 -2.50 11.13
N ALA A 325 -19.69 -2.35 10.01
CA ALA A 325 -21.10 -2.70 9.87
C ALA A 325 -21.38 -4.20 10.07
N ALA A 326 -20.55 -5.06 9.48
CA ALA A 326 -20.69 -6.51 9.61
C ALA A 326 -19.84 -7.10 10.75
N SER A 327 -18.95 -6.30 11.36
CA SER A 327 -17.99 -6.73 12.39
C SER A 327 -17.15 -7.90 11.88
N VAL A 328 -16.54 -7.77 10.70
CA VAL A 328 -15.70 -8.81 10.10
C VAL A 328 -14.45 -8.18 9.47
N PRO A 329 -13.33 -8.90 9.40
CA PRO A 329 -12.16 -8.40 8.68
C PRO A 329 -12.47 -8.25 7.18
N VAL A 330 -11.98 -7.15 6.61
CA VAL A 330 -12.07 -6.84 5.18
C VAL A 330 -10.66 -6.66 4.62
N VAL A 331 -10.35 -7.40 3.57
CA VAL A 331 -9.16 -7.23 2.76
C VAL A 331 -9.54 -6.40 1.54
N HIS A 332 -9.08 -5.14 1.50
CA HIS A 332 -9.19 -4.30 0.32
C HIS A 332 -7.95 -4.50 -0.55
N VAL A 333 -8.14 -5.11 -1.71
CA VAL A 333 -7.11 -5.40 -2.69
C VAL A 333 -7.01 -4.25 -3.69
N THR A 334 -5.80 -3.74 -3.88
CA THR A 334 -5.49 -2.74 -4.91
C THR A 334 -4.50 -3.32 -5.90
N ASN A 335 -4.37 -2.69 -7.07
CA ASN A 335 -3.29 -3.00 -8.01
C ASN A 335 -1.92 -2.88 -7.33
N GLY A 336 -0.97 -3.67 -7.83
CA GLY A 336 0.42 -3.65 -7.37
C GLY A 336 1.29 -2.70 -8.19
N ALA A 337 2.33 -2.15 -7.55
CA ALA A 337 3.32 -1.21 -8.06
C ALA A 337 2.78 0.11 -8.63
N PRO A 338 3.15 1.27 -8.05
CA PRO A 338 2.83 2.55 -8.68
C PRO A 338 3.60 2.65 -9.99
N SER A 339 2.88 2.69 -11.12
CA SER A 339 3.46 3.16 -12.37
C SER A 339 3.47 4.70 -12.36
N ALA A 340 4.43 5.33 -13.05
CA ALA A 340 4.43 6.80 -13.18
C ALA A 340 3.12 7.34 -13.80
N ASP A 341 2.42 6.49 -14.56
CA ASP A 341 1.13 6.78 -15.20
C ASP A 341 -0.08 6.54 -14.27
N ASP A 342 0.11 6.05 -13.04
CA ASP A 342 -1.00 5.76 -12.10
C ASP A 342 -1.51 7.02 -11.38
N THR A 343 -0.81 8.15 -11.55
CA THR A 343 -1.25 9.41 -10.95
C THR A 343 -2.43 9.96 -11.75
N MET A 344 -3.57 10.16 -11.09
CA MET A 344 -4.78 10.68 -11.72
C MET A 344 -5.46 11.72 -10.83
N LEU A 345 -6.38 12.49 -11.42
CA LEU A 345 -7.22 13.40 -10.65
C LEU A 345 -8.27 12.58 -9.89
N VAL A 346 -8.23 12.64 -8.57
CA VAL A 346 -9.13 11.91 -7.67
C VAL A 346 -9.98 12.89 -6.86
N ARG A 347 -11.28 12.63 -6.80
CA ARG A 347 -12.24 13.30 -5.91
C ARG A 347 -12.14 12.70 -4.52
N MET A 348 -11.27 13.28 -3.70
CA MET A 348 -11.04 12.87 -2.31
C MET A 348 -12.08 13.51 -1.39
N ALA A 349 -12.66 12.72 -0.49
CA ALA A 349 -13.69 13.21 0.43
C ALA A 349 -13.05 13.73 1.73
N GLY A 350 -13.44 14.92 2.19
CA GLY A 350 -12.96 15.48 3.46
C GLY A 350 -13.43 14.70 4.69
N HIS A 351 -12.77 14.88 5.83
CA HIS A 351 -12.96 14.08 7.05
C HIS A 351 -14.43 13.98 7.50
N GLN A 352 -15.17 15.10 7.49
CA GLN A 352 -16.57 15.11 7.92
C GLN A 352 -17.48 14.27 7.01
N VAL A 353 -17.18 14.22 5.71
CA VAL A 353 -17.94 13.41 4.74
C VAL A 353 -17.66 11.92 4.96
N LEU A 354 -16.40 11.57 5.27
CA LEU A 354 -15.99 10.20 5.56
C LEU A 354 -16.73 9.64 6.78
N THR A 355 -16.71 10.37 7.90
CA THR A 355 -17.36 9.94 9.15
C THR A 355 -18.88 9.83 8.97
N SER A 356 -19.50 10.84 8.35
CA SER A 356 -20.95 10.83 8.05
C SER A 356 -21.36 9.63 7.20
N TYR A 357 -20.54 9.23 6.23
CA TYR A 357 -20.78 8.05 5.41
C TYR A 357 -20.68 6.75 6.23
N VAL A 358 -19.61 6.58 7.01
CA VAL A 358 -19.41 5.39 7.84
C VAL A 358 -20.56 5.22 8.84
N GLU A 359 -20.95 6.30 9.53
CA GLU A 359 -22.08 6.31 10.46
C GLU A 359 -23.39 5.91 9.79
N ALA A 360 -23.65 6.41 8.57
CA ALA A 360 -24.86 6.07 7.82
C ALA A 360 -24.92 4.57 7.45
N VAL A 361 -23.79 3.98 7.07
CA VAL A 361 -23.71 2.54 6.75
C VAL A 361 -23.87 1.71 8.02
N VAL A 362 -23.14 2.03 9.09
CA VAL A 362 -23.22 1.30 10.37
C VAL A 362 -24.63 1.35 10.96
N LYS A 363 -25.30 2.50 10.92
CA LYS A 363 -26.68 2.65 11.37
C LYS A 363 -27.65 1.79 10.55
N GLY A 364 -27.52 1.80 9.22
CA GLY A 364 -28.34 0.98 8.34
C GLY A 364 -28.08 -0.53 8.48
N ALA A 365 -26.90 -0.92 8.93
CA ALA A 365 -26.51 -2.32 9.08
C ALA A 365 -27.05 -2.99 10.35
N SER A 366 -27.62 -2.21 11.29
CA SER A 366 -28.19 -2.75 12.54
C SER A 366 -29.23 -3.86 12.31
N GLU A 367 -29.93 -3.85 11.17
CA GLU A 367 -30.93 -4.86 10.79
C GLU A 367 -30.33 -6.10 10.09
N LEU A 368 -29.06 -6.05 9.66
CA LEU A 368 -28.42 -7.07 8.82
C LEU A 368 -27.83 -8.25 9.58
N LYS A 369 -27.87 -8.25 10.93
CA LYS A 369 -27.35 -9.32 11.82
C LYS A 369 -25.89 -9.73 11.56
N GLY A 370 -25.10 -8.85 10.94
CA GLY A 370 -23.71 -9.10 10.58
C GLY A 370 -23.51 -9.93 9.30
N ASP A 371 -24.48 -9.97 8.38
CA ASP A 371 -24.30 -10.57 7.06
C ASP A 371 -23.36 -9.70 6.19
N PRO A 372 -22.15 -10.19 5.82
CA PRO A 372 -21.20 -9.41 5.04
C PRO A 372 -21.69 -9.11 3.63
N ALA A 373 -22.47 -9.99 2.99
CA ALA A 373 -22.96 -9.76 1.63
C ALA A 373 -23.96 -8.61 1.58
N ALA A 374 -24.90 -8.61 2.54
CA ALA A 374 -25.86 -7.53 2.69
C ALA A 374 -25.18 -6.21 3.10
N ALA A 375 -24.13 -6.26 3.95
CA ALA A 375 -23.37 -5.08 4.33
C ALA A 375 -22.65 -4.44 3.14
N ILE A 376 -22.07 -5.23 2.23
CA ILE A 376 -21.46 -4.73 0.98
C ILE A 376 -22.51 -4.02 0.12
N GLN A 377 -23.67 -4.65 -0.09
CA GLN A 377 -24.75 -4.07 -0.89
C GLN A 377 -25.24 -2.74 -0.29
N LEU A 378 -25.49 -2.73 1.03
CA LEU A 378 -25.88 -1.52 1.76
C LEU A 378 -24.83 -0.42 1.61
N ALA A 379 -23.55 -0.75 1.76
CA ALA A 379 -22.46 0.21 1.64
C ALA A 379 -22.41 0.80 0.23
N PHE A 380 -22.49 -0.01 -0.83
CA PHE A 380 -22.55 0.49 -2.20
C PHE A 380 -23.78 1.37 -2.47
N ASP A 381 -24.95 1.01 -1.94
CA ASP A 381 -26.16 1.83 -2.08
C ASP A 381 -26.03 3.18 -1.37
N GLN A 382 -25.45 3.20 -0.17
CA GLN A 382 -25.15 4.45 0.54
C GLN A 382 -24.07 5.25 -0.18
N PHE A 383 -23.09 4.59 -0.78
CA PHE A 383 -22.00 5.26 -1.51
C PHE A 383 -22.56 6.01 -2.71
N LYS A 384 -23.48 5.39 -3.45
CA LYS A 384 -24.22 6.03 -4.54
C LYS A 384 -25.00 7.25 -4.06
N ARG A 385 -25.66 7.19 -2.90
CA ARG A 385 -26.40 8.34 -2.36
C ARG A 385 -25.48 9.50 -1.95
N ALA A 386 -24.34 9.19 -1.33
CA ALA A 386 -23.41 10.19 -0.81
C ALA A 386 -22.55 10.82 -1.92
N PHE A 387 -22.10 10.02 -2.90
CA PHE A 387 -21.08 10.42 -3.87
C PHE A 387 -21.51 10.32 -5.34
N GLY A 388 -22.72 9.86 -5.63
CA GLY A 388 -23.27 9.71 -6.98
C GLY A 388 -22.67 8.56 -7.82
N ARG A 389 -21.50 8.04 -7.44
CA ARG A 389 -20.83 6.92 -8.09
C ARG A 389 -21.43 5.59 -7.67
N THR A 390 -21.64 4.70 -8.61
CA THR A 390 -22.27 3.40 -8.37
C THR A 390 -21.23 2.30 -8.47
N TYR A 391 -21.26 1.39 -7.50
CA TYR A 391 -20.45 0.18 -7.49
C TYR A 391 -21.37 -1.04 -7.40
N ARG A 392 -20.91 -2.16 -7.95
CA ARG A 392 -21.58 -3.47 -7.81
C ARG A 392 -20.55 -4.55 -7.53
N ALA A 393 -20.98 -5.64 -6.89
CA ALA A 393 -20.14 -6.81 -6.66
C ALA A 393 -19.53 -7.37 -7.96
N PHE A 394 -20.31 -7.34 -9.03
CA PHE A 394 -19.93 -7.75 -10.38
C PHE A 394 -20.33 -6.64 -11.37
N GLU A 395 -19.36 -6.13 -12.11
CA GLU A 395 -19.55 -5.01 -13.04
C GLU A 395 -19.30 -5.47 -14.48
N TYR A 396 -20.38 -5.53 -15.25
CA TYR A 396 -20.35 -5.90 -16.66
C TYR A 396 -20.22 -4.67 -17.57
N SER A 397 -19.33 -4.76 -18.56
CA SER A 397 -19.11 -3.78 -19.62
C SER A 397 -18.99 -4.50 -20.96
N GLY A 398 -19.74 -4.07 -21.98
CA GLY A 398 -19.66 -4.65 -23.33
C GLY A 398 -21.01 -4.78 -24.03
N SER A 399 -21.08 -5.66 -25.03
CA SER A 399 -22.30 -5.86 -25.84
C SER A 399 -23.43 -6.50 -25.00
N PRO A 400 -24.66 -5.93 -24.97
CA PRO A 400 -25.77 -6.53 -24.24
C PRO A 400 -26.19 -7.91 -24.78
N VAL A 401 -25.70 -8.28 -25.97
CA VAL A 401 -25.91 -9.57 -26.64
C VAL A 401 -24.60 -10.36 -26.76
N ALA A 402 -23.62 -10.09 -25.89
CA ALA A 402 -22.34 -10.78 -25.91
C ALA A 402 -22.49 -12.31 -25.86
N GLU A 403 -21.80 -13.00 -26.77
CA GLU A 403 -21.69 -14.46 -26.74
C GLU A 403 -20.47 -14.90 -25.92
N THR A 404 -19.43 -14.08 -25.87
CA THR A 404 -18.21 -14.32 -25.11
C THR A 404 -18.01 -13.24 -24.04
N VAL A 405 -17.80 -13.64 -22.79
CA VAL A 405 -17.53 -12.73 -21.68
C VAL A 405 -16.22 -13.07 -21.00
N PHE A 406 -15.31 -12.10 -20.92
CA PHE A 406 -14.10 -12.20 -20.11
C PHE A 406 -14.42 -11.87 -18.65
N VAL A 407 -13.98 -12.69 -17.70
CA VAL A 407 -14.14 -12.45 -16.26
C VAL A 407 -12.77 -12.28 -15.63
N SER A 408 -12.55 -11.19 -14.89
CA SER A 408 -11.25 -10.95 -14.24
C SER A 408 -11.36 -10.05 -13.01
N LEU A 409 -10.21 -9.81 -12.36
CA LEU A 409 -10.06 -9.02 -11.16
C LEU A 409 -9.25 -7.74 -11.47
N GLY A 410 -9.56 -6.65 -10.78
CA GLY A 410 -8.66 -5.51 -10.63
C GLY A 410 -8.16 -4.90 -11.94
N GLU A 411 -6.85 -4.66 -12.03
CA GLU A 411 -6.16 -4.14 -13.21
C GLU A 411 -6.39 -5.00 -14.46
N THR A 412 -6.37 -6.33 -14.33
CA THR A 412 -6.51 -7.25 -15.46
C THR A 412 -7.87 -7.09 -16.15
N ALA A 413 -8.94 -6.91 -15.36
CA ALA A 413 -10.26 -6.59 -15.90
C ALA A 413 -10.28 -5.22 -16.60
N THR A 414 -9.62 -4.23 -16.01
CA THR A 414 -9.57 -2.86 -16.55
C THR A 414 -8.78 -2.82 -17.87
N ARG A 415 -7.65 -3.54 -17.95
CA ARG A 415 -6.88 -3.73 -19.19
C ARG A 415 -7.69 -4.46 -20.27
N ALA A 416 -8.52 -5.43 -19.91
CA ALA A 416 -9.43 -6.05 -20.87
C ALA A 416 -10.54 -5.07 -21.33
N GLN A 417 -11.03 -4.22 -20.43
CA GLN A 417 -12.03 -3.19 -20.76
C GLN A 417 -11.49 -2.13 -21.73
N THR A 418 -10.21 -1.74 -21.64
CA THR A 418 -9.63 -0.78 -22.62
C THR A 418 -9.53 -1.36 -24.03
N LEU A 419 -9.54 -2.69 -24.16
CA LEU A 419 -9.54 -3.38 -25.46
C LEU A 419 -10.94 -3.62 -26.02
N LEU A 420 -12.00 -3.50 -25.22
CA LEU A 420 -13.38 -3.71 -25.65
C LEU A 420 -13.74 -2.98 -26.96
N PRO A 421 -13.39 -1.70 -27.19
CA PRO A 421 -13.74 -1.02 -28.43
C PRO A 421 -13.17 -1.69 -29.69
N LYS A 422 -11.98 -2.30 -29.58
CA LYS A 422 -11.37 -3.07 -30.69
C LYS A 422 -12.06 -4.43 -30.85
N LEU A 423 -12.31 -5.12 -29.73
CA LEU A 423 -12.94 -6.45 -29.75
C LEU A 423 -14.37 -6.41 -30.27
N LEU A 424 -15.15 -5.37 -29.90
CA LEU A 424 -16.53 -5.17 -30.36
C LEU A 424 -16.64 -4.93 -31.87
N ALA A 425 -15.56 -4.50 -32.53
CA ALA A 425 -15.53 -4.40 -33.99
C ALA A 425 -15.40 -5.77 -34.68
N GLU A 426 -14.94 -6.79 -33.95
CA GLU A 426 -14.71 -8.14 -34.46
C GLU A 426 -15.80 -9.12 -33.99
N CYS A 427 -16.25 -9.03 -32.74
CA CYS A 427 -17.23 -9.93 -32.15
C CYS A 427 -17.97 -9.34 -30.92
N ASP A 428 -19.20 -9.80 -30.71
CA ASP A 428 -20.02 -9.44 -29.54
C ASP A 428 -19.42 -9.98 -28.24
N THR A 429 -18.64 -9.12 -27.59
CA THR A 429 -17.83 -9.45 -26.42
C THR A 429 -18.20 -8.58 -25.21
N GLY A 430 -18.05 -9.15 -24.02
CA GLY A 430 -18.14 -8.44 -22.75
C GLY A 430 -16.93 -8.68 -21.85
N VAL A 431 -16.75 -7.78 -20.88
CA VAL A 431 -15.82 -7.93 -19.76
C VAL A 431 -16.60 -7.73 -18.47
N LEU A 432 -16.43 -8.64 -17.52
CA LEU A 432 -16.98 -8.60 -16.18
C LEU A 432 -15.84 -8.45 -15.17
N ASN A 433 -15.84 -7.33 -14.47
CA ASN A 433 -14.91 -7.04 -13.38
C ASN A 433 -15.53 -7.47 -12.04
N VAL A 434 -14.84 -8.32 -11.30
CA VAL A 434 -15.25 -8.75 -9.97
C VAL A 434 -14.72 -7.77 -8.93
N ARG A 435 -15.62 -7.07 -8.24
CA ARG A 435 -15.30 -6.14 -7.15
C ARG A 435 -15.38 -6.78 -5.78
N ALA A 436 -16.41 -7.61 -5.56
CA ALA A 436 -16.59 -8.34 -4.30
C ALA A 436 -16.28 -9.82 -4.53
N LEU A 437 -15.06 -10.22 -4.19
CA LEU A 437 -14.56 -11.56 -4.41
C LEU A 437 -15.03 -12.52 -3.31
N ARG A 438 -15.15 -12.03 -2.08
CA ARG A 438 -15.75 -12.75 -0.95
C ARG A 438 -16.60 -11.79 -0.11
N PRO A 439 -17.79 -12.22 0.36
CA PRO A 439 -18.49 -13.46 0.01
C PRO A 439 -18.92 -13.48 -1.46
N TRP A 440 -18.84 -14.65 -2.11
CA TRP A 440 -19.19 -14.81 -3.52
C TRP A 440 -20.69 -15.04 -3.69
N SER A 441 -21.35 -14.23 -4.52
CA SER A 441 -22.79 -14.37 -4.81
C SER A 441 -23.00 -15.02 -6.16
N ILE A 442 -23.40 -16.30 -6.18
CA ILE A 442 -23.72 -17.05 -7.41
C ILE A 442 -24.84 -16.35 -8.19
N GLY A 443 -25.94 -15.99 -7.53
CA GLY A 443 -27.06 -15.32 -8.17
C GLY A 443 -26.68 -13.94 -8.72
N GLY A 444 -25.88 -13.18 -7.94
CA GLY A 444 -25.34 -11.89 -8.38
C GLY A 444 -24.47 -12.03 -9.63
N PHE A 445 -23.56 -13.00 -9.64
CA PHE A 445 -22.70 -13.28 -10.78
C PHE A 445 -23.51 -13.64 -12.03
N VAL A 446 -24.41 -14.63 -11.93
CA VAL A 446 -25.23 -15.07 -13.08
C VAL A 446 -26.12 -13.95 -13.60
N SER A 447 -26.72 -13.14 -12.72
CA SER A 447 -27.56 -11.99 -13.13
C SER A 447 -26.80 -10.87 -13.83
N SER A 448 -25.47 -10.82 -13.67
CA SER A 448 -24.61 -9.83 -14.32
C SER A 448 -24.11 -10.26 -15.70
N LEU A 449 -24.32 -11.52 -16.08
CA LEU A 449 -24.02 -12.03 -17.42
C LEU A 449 -25.20 -11.78 -18.38
N PRO A 450 -24.93 -11.39 -19.64
CA PRO A 450 -25.96 -11.38 -20.69
C PRO A 450 -26.56 -12.77 -20.91
N ALA A 451 -27.87 -12.85 -21.12
CA ALA A 451 -28.58 -14.11 -21.36
C ALA A 451 -28.10 -14.88 -22.61
N THR A 452 -27.46 -14.18 -23.54
CA THR A 452 -26.86 -14.70 -24.78
C THR A 452 -25.47 -15.32 -24.58
N THR A 453 -24.89 -15.21 -23.38
CA THR A 453 -23.54 -15.70 -23.10
C THR A 453 -23.47 -17.20 -23.40
N LYS A 454 -22.50 -17.62 -24.21
CA LYS A 454 -22.19 -19.02 -24.53
C LYS A 454 -20.82 -19.44 -24.03
N ARG A 455 -19.92 -18.47 -23.84
CA ARG A 455 -18.54 -18.70 -23.40
C ARG A 455 -18.14 -17.68 -22.35
N VAL A 456 -17.54 -18.16 -21.27
CA VAL A 456 -16.90 -17.34 -20.25
C VAL A 456 -15.41 -17.68 -20.22
N ILE A 457 -14.56 -16.67 -20.32
CA ILE A 457 -13.10 -16.82 -20.28
C ILE A 457 -12.58 -16.09 -19.04
N VAL A 458 -12.10 -16.85 -18.07
CA VAL A 458 -11.51 -16.31 -16.83
C VAL A 458 -10.08 -15.88 -17.11
N LEU A 459 -9.81 -14.58 -17.08
CA LEU A 459 -8.48 -14.01 -17.24
C LEU A 459 -7.80 -13.87 -15.89
N GLY A 460 -6.64 -14.49 -15.78
CA GLY A 460 -5.86 -14.52 -14.56
C GLY A 460 -4.56 -13.75 -14.60
N ALA A 461 -4.16 -13.15 -13.48
CA ALA A 461 -2.78 -12.72 -13.28
C ALA A 461 -2.20 -13.44 -12.07
N THR A 462 -1.71 -14.67 -12.29
CA THR A 462 -1.11 -15.51 -11.25
C THR A 462 0.20 -16.17 -11.73
N LYS A 463 1.24 -16.18 -10.89
CA LYS A 463 2.57 -16.74 -11.24
C LYS A 463 2.60 -18.25 -11.43
N GLY A 464 1.68 -18.98 -10.81
CA GLY A 464 1.67 -20.46 -10.80
C GLY A 464 1.13 -21.12 -12.07
N GLY A 465 0.80 -20.35 -13.11
CA GLY A 465 0.08 -20.88 -14.29
C GLY A 465 -1.42 -21.09 -14.01
N ASP A 466 -2.11 -21.79 -14.91
CA ASP A 466 -3.57 -22.01 -14.83
C ASP A 466 -4.03 -22.71 -13.54
N SER A 467 -3.17 -23.49 -12.88
CA SER A 467 -3.47 -24.16 -11.60
C SER A 467 -3.77 -23.16 -10.48
N SER A 468 -3.07 -22.02 -10.47
CA SER A 468 -3.26 -20.94 -9.49
C SER A 468 -4.50 -20.07 -9.76
N LEU A 469 -5.07 -20.15 -10.96
CA LEU A 469 -6.39 -19.59 -11.27
C LEU A 469 -7.55 -20.45 -10.79
N GLY A 470 -7.24 -21.66 -10.31
CA GLY A 470 -8.22 -22.68 -9.98
C GLY A 470 -9.35 -22.16 -9.09
N VAL A 471 -9.10 -21.23 -8.17
CA VAL A 471 -10.14 -20.71 -7.26
C VAL A 471 -11.16 -19.84 -8.00
N LEU A 472 -10.72 -18.79 -8.71
CA LEU A 472 -11.62 -17.92 -9.46
C LEU A 472 -12.32 -18.68 -10.60
N LEU A 473 -11.57 -19.56 -11.28
CA LEU A 473 -12.12 -20.43 -12.31
C LEU A 473 -13.22 -21.35 -11.74
N SER A 474 -12.99 -21.94 -10.58
CA SER A 474 -13.97 -22.81 -9.91
C SER A 474 -15.22 -22.04 -9.47
N ASP A 475 -15.07 -20.84 -8.91
CA ASP A 475 -16.20 -20.01 -8.52
C ASP A 475 -17.09 -19.66 -9.72
N VAL A 476 -16.46 -19.30 -10.85
CA VAL A 476 -17.17 -18.99 -12.11
C VAL A 476 -17.84 -20.24 -12.67
N ALA A 477 -17.12 -21.36 -12.77
CA ALA A 477 -17.64 -22.63 -13.29
C ALA A 477 -18.82 -23.12 -12.46
N LEU A 478 -18.70 -23.08 -11.13
CA LEU A 478 -19.75 -23.48 -10.21
C LEU A 478 -20.97 -22.55 -10.30
N SER A 479 -20.75 -21.25 -10.46
CA SER A 479 -21.84 -20.28 -10.59
C SER A 479 -22.66 -20.50 -11.85
N VAL A 480 -21.99 -20.78 -12.98
CA VAL A 480 -22.64 -21.14 -14.24
C VAL A 480 -23.40 -22.46 -14.11
N LEU A 481 -22.79 -23.47 -13.49
CA LEU A 481 -23.36 -24.81 -13.36
C LEU A 481 -24.59 -24.82 -12.43
N ILE A 482 -24.48 -24.21 -11.24
CA ILE A 482 -25.55 -24.21 -10.22
C ILE A 482 -26.59 -23.13 -10.51
N GLY A 483 -26.16 -21.95 -10.92
CA GLY A 483 -27.03 -20.79 -11.11
C GLY A 483 -27.97 -20.91 -12.31
N ARG A 484 -27.89 -21.99 -13.10
CA ARG A 484 -28.75 -22.31 -14.25
C ARG A 484 -28.90 -21.13 -15.21
N HIS A 485 -27.77 -20.67 -15.75
CA HIS A 485 -27.81 -19.72 -16.86
C HIS A 485 -28.65 -20.29 -18.03
N SER A 486 -29.30 -19.42 -18.81
CA SER A 486 -30.26 -19.80 -19.86
C SER A 486 -29.70 -20.69 -20.97
N THR A 487 -28.37 -20.75 -21.07
CA THR A 487 -27.60 -21.45 -22.10
C THR A 487 -26.54 -22.32 -21.44
N ALA A 488 -26.13 -23.40 -22.12
CA ALA A 488 -24.94 -24.15 -21.72
C ALA A 488 -23.70 -23.28 -21.98
N VAL A 489 -23.16 -22.67 -20.92
CA VAL A 489 -21.99 -21.79 -21.00
C VAL A 489 -20.71 -22.61 -20.83
N GLN A 490 -19.80 -22.50 -21.80
CA GLN A 490 -18.46 -23.07 -21.69
C GLN A 490 -17.57 -22.15 -20.87
N VAL A 491 -16.93 -22.67 -19.83
CA VAL A 491 -15.98 -21.92 -19.00
C VAL A 491 -14.56 -22.32 -19.35
N ARG A 492 -13.69 -21.32 -19.56
CA ARG A 492 -12.27 -21.48 -19.89
C ARG A 492 -11.42 -20.54 -19.04
N SER A 493 -10.12 -20.79 -18.98
CA SER A 493 -9.15 -19.89 -18.36
C SER A 493 -8.07 -19.47 -19.36
N ALA A 494 -7.50 -18.30 -19.14
CA ALA A 494 -6.24 -17.88 -19.74
C ALA A 494 -5.44 -17.08 -18.72
N ASN A 495 -4.16 -17.43 -18.55
CA ASN A 495 -3.26 -16.68 -17.68
C ASN A 495 -2.51 -15.59 -18.46
N VAL A 496 -2.55 -14.38 -17.92
CA VAL A 496 -1.96 -13.15 -18.47
C VAL A 496 -1.05 -12.45 -17.45
N CYS A 497 -0.59 -13.18 -16.43
CA CYS A 497 0.33 -12.68 -15.41
C CYS A 497 1.61 -12.12 -16.02
N GLY A 498 1.99 -10.89 -15.64
CA GLY A 498 3.23 -10.26 -16.10
C GLY A 498 3.31 -10.01 -17.62
N ALA A 499 2.18 -10.13 -18.33
CA ALA A 499 2.13 -9.90 -19.77
C ALA A 499 2.23 -8.39 -20.05
N ASP A 500 3.20 -8.01 -20.88
CA ASP A 500 3.24 -6.69 -21.50
C ASP A 500 1.98 -6.47 -22.37
N GLN A 501 1.73 -5.23 -22.80
CA GLN A 501 0.49 -4.93 -23.52
C GLN A 501 0.32 -5.78 -24.79
N ARG A 502 1.41 -6.04 -25.52
CA ARG A 502 1.35 -6.82 -26.75
C ARG A 502 1.04 -8.30 -26.48
N THR A 503 1.64 -8.89 -25.46
CA THR A 503 1.40 -10.28 -25.06
C THR A 503 -0.01 -10.44 -24.52
N PHE A 504 -0.50 -9.46 -23.76
CA PHE A 504 -1.87 -9.42 -23.25
C PHE A 504 -2.89 -9.36 -24.41
N ASP A 505 -2.70 -8.46 -25.38
CA ASP A 505 -3.55 -8.35 -26.58
C ASP A 505 -3.58 -9.67 -27.37
N ASN A 506 -2.41 -10.30 -27.54
CA ASN A 506 -2.30 -11.58 -28.25
C ASN A 506 -3.00 -12.71 -27.49
N ALA A 507 -2.84 -12.79 -26.17
CA ALA A 507 -3.48 -13.80 -25.34
C ALA A 507 -5.02 -13.70 -25.40
N ILE A 508 -5.57 -12.48 -25.41
CA ILE A 508 -7.01 -12.27 -25.58
C ILE A 508 -7.47 -12.75 -26.96
N ARG A 509 -6.75 -12.43 -28.03
CA ARG A 509 -7.08 -12.90 -29.38
C ARG A 509 -7.00 -14.42 -29.52
N GLU A 510 -5.99 -15.04 -28.92
CA GLU A 510 -5.84 -16.49 -28.90
C GLU A 510 -6.99 -17.16 -28.13
N ALA A 511 -7.37 -16.59 -26.98
CA ALA A 511 -8.49 -17.08 -26.19
C ALA A 511 -9.84 -16.98 -26.96
N LEU A 512 -9.98 -16.02 -27.88
CA LEU A 512 -11.13 -15.92 -28.79
C LEU A 512 -11.07 -16.94 -29.93
N SER A 513 -9.89 -17.17 -30.51
CA SER A 513 -9.68 -17.97 -31.72
C SER A 513 -9.67 -19.48 -31.48
N LEU A 514 -9.30 -19.93 -30.27
CA LEU A 514 -9.38 -21.34 -29.89
C LEU A 514 -10.85 -21.81 -30.01
N GLY A 515 -11.15 -22.51 -31.10
CA GLY A 515 -12.44 -23.13 -31.36
C GLY A 515 -12.82 -24.18 -30.32
N THR A 516 -14.00 -24.77 -30.47
CA THR A 516 -14.54 -25.88 -29.67
C THR A 516 -13.56 -27.06 -29.58
N LEU A 517 -12.70 -27.06 -28.54
CA LEU A 517 -12.23 -28.30 -27.95
C LEU A 517 -13.22 -28.65 -26.84
N VAL A 518 -14.06 -29.61 -27.19
CA VAL A 518 -15.09 -30.23 -26.39
C VAL A 518 -14.41 -30.93 -25.20
N ALA A 519 -14.67 -30.45 -23.99
CA ALA A 519 -14.64 -31.33 -22.82
C ALA A 519 -16.03 -31.97 -22.73
N GLU A 520 -16.27 -32.98 -23.57
CA GLU A 520 -17.31 -33.97 -23.34
C GLU A 520 -16.88 -34.77 -22.11
N ALA A 521 -17.32 -34.31 -20.95
CA ALA A 521 -17.24 -35.07 -19.71
C ALA A 521 -18.58 -34.91 -18.99
N ALA A 522 -19.58 -35.66 -19.48
CA ALA A 522 -20.71 -36.23 -18.73
C ALA A 522 -21.94 -36.41 -19.66
N ALA A 523 -21.91 -37.41 -20.54
CA ALA A 523 -23.14 -37.97 -21.12
C ALA A 523 -23.01 -39.46 -21.45
N ASP A 524 -21.80 -39.96 -21.75
CA ASP A 524 -21.60 -41.39 -22.06
C ASP A 524 -20.64 -42.06 -21.08
N ALA A 525 -21.19 -42.61 -19.98
CA ALA A 525 -20.55 -43.66 -19.19
C ALA A 525 -21.61 -44.42 -18.38
N GLU A 526 -22.45 -45.17 -19.08
CA GLU A 526 -23.05 -46.37 -18.49
C GLU A 526 -21.93 -47.39 -18.20
N ILE A 527 -21.90 -47.85 -16.95
CA ILE A 527 -21.38 -49.15 -16.52
C ILE A 527 -19.87 -49.38 -16.72
N ALA A 528 -19.09 -49.04 -15.69
CA ALA A 528 -17.95 -49.86 -15.27
C ALA A 528 -17.78 -49.76 -13.75
N THR A 529 -18.33 -50.76 -13.08
CA THR A 529 -18.04 -51.18 -11.71
C THR A 529 -16.56 -51.50 -11.50
N GLU A 530 -16.08 -51.31 -10.25
CA GLU A 530 -14.82 -51.80 -9.68
C GLU A 530 -13.54 -51.10 -10.21
N THR A 531 -12.61 -50.57 -9.40
CA THR A 531 -12.00 -51.19 -8.22
C THR A 531 -11.21 -50.12 -7.42
N THR A 532 -11.28 -50.25 -6.09
CA THR A 532 -10.48 -49.68 -4.98
C THR A 532 -9.04 -49.23 -5.26
N VAL A 533 -8.51 -48.26 -4.48
CA VAL A 533 -7.50 -48.50 -3.39
C VAL A 533 -7.41 -47.28 -2.44
N ALA A 534 -7.53 -47.61 -1.14
CA ALA A 534 -6.98 -47.05 0.12
C ALA A 534 -6.90 -45.53 0.38
#